data_AF-A0A949IAE4-F1
#
_entry.id   AF-A0A949IAE4-F1
#
_cell.length_a   1.000
_cell.length_b   1.000
_cell.length_c   1.000
_cell.angle_alpha   90.00
_cell.angle_beta   90.00
_cell.angle_gamma   90.00
#
_symmetry.space_group_name_H-M   'P 1'
#
loop_
_entity.id
_entity.type
_entity.pdbx_description
1 polymer ?
#
loop_
_entity_poly.entity_id
_entity_poly.type
_entity_poly.pdbx_seq_one_letter_code
_entity_poly.pdbx_strand_id
1 'polypeptide(L)' 'ERAVSVAHIKRIAPSALRHRLRRNPLDDAGSTVRVERAVAEMPDA' A
#
# COMPACT_ATOMS: atom_id res chain seq x y z
N GLU A 1 7.70 -26.28 0.34
CA GLU A 1 8.45 -25.01 0.42
C GLU A 1 7.46 -23.87 0.65
N ARG A 2 7.75 -22.88 1.52
CA ARG A 2 6.85 -21.72 1.72
C ARG A 2 7.38 -20.55 0.91
N ALA A 3 6.63 -20.13 -0.11
CA ALA A 3 6.95 -18.99 -0.95
C ALA A 3 6.12 -17.75 -0.58
N VAL A 4 6.71 -16.58 -0.72
CA VAL A 4 6.01 -15.30 -0.58
C VAL A 4 5.38 -14.96 -1.93
N SER A 5 4.09 -14.65 -1.94
CA SER A 5 3.38 -14.19 -3.14
C SER A 5 3.14 -12.69 -3.08
N VAL A 6 2.79 -12.10 -4.24
CA VAL A 6 2.34 -10.71 -4.34
C VAL A 6 1.16 -10.43 -3.40
N ALA A 7 0.24 -11.39 -3.23
CA ALA A 7 -0.88 -11.26 -2.30
C ALA A 7 -0.43 -11.03 -0.83
N HIS A 8 0.65 -11.68 -0.40
CA HIS A 8 1.21 -11.44 0.93
C HIS A 8 1.75 -10.01 1.06
N ILE A 9 2.39 -9.49 0.01
CA ILE A 9 2.92 -8.12 -0.03
C ILE A 9 1.79 -7.09 -0.05
N LYS A 10 0.78 -7.27 -0.92
CA LYS A 10 -0.41 -6.39 -0.99
C LYS A 10 -1.08 -6.28 0.39
N ARG A 11 -1.17 -7.38 1.14
CA ARG A 11 -1.76 -7.43 2.48
C ARG A 11 -1.00 -6.61 3.53
N ILE A 12 0.34 -6.62 3.51
CA ILE A 12 1.15 -5.94 4.54
C ILE A 12 1.51 -4.49 4.19
N ALA A 13 1.37 -4.10 2.93
CA ALA A 13 1.74 -2.78 2.43
C ALA A 13 1.14 -1.60 3.23
N PRO A 14 -0.15 -1.59 3.64
CA PRO A 14 -0.72 -0.45 4.37
C PRO A 14 -0.02 -0.17 5.70
N SER A 15 0.30 -1.21 6.48
CA SER A 15 0.97 -1.02 7.78
C SER A 15 2.45 -0.72 7.64
N ALA A 16 3.10 -1.27 6.62
CA ALA A 16 4.53 -1.06 6.36
C ALA A 16 4.85 0.31 5.73
N LEU A 17 3.94 0.87 4.93
CA LEU A 17 4.24 2.06 4.09
C LEU A 17 3.55 3.36 4.56
N ARG A 18 2.44 3.30 5.30
CA ARG A 18 1.65 4.51 5.66
C ARG A 18 2.46 5.61 6.35
N HIS A 19 3.48 5.23 7.12
CA HIS A 19 4.34 6.14 7.87
C HIS A 19 5.49 6.73 7.04
N ARG A 20 5.70 6.20 5.82
CA ARG A 20 6.79 6.59 4.91
C ARG A 20 6.31 7.49 3.77
N LEU A 21 5.00 7.72 3.66
CA LEU A 21 4.42 8.53 2.60
C LEU A 21 4.66 10.02 2.84
N ARG A 22 5.16 10.71 1.82
CA ARG A 22 5.14 12.17 1.77
C ARG A 22 3.72 12.62 1.42
N ARG A 23 3.11 13.43 2.29
CA ARG A 23 1.76 13.97 2.08
C ARG A 23 1.80 15.26 1.27
N ASN A 24 0.86 15.41 0.34
CA ASN A 24 0.57 16.69 -0.29
C ASN A 24 -0.29 17.49 0.71
N PRO A 25 0.05 18.75 1.04
CA PRO A 25 -0.75 19.58 1.93
C PRO A 25 -2.20 19.80 1.47
N LEU A 26 -2.51 19.62 0.19
CA LEU A 26 -3.85 19.74 -0.38
C LEU A 26 -4.63 18.41 -0.44
N ASP A 27 -4.07 17.33 0.10
CA ASP A 27 -4.68 15.99 0.07
C ASP A 27 -5.24 15.63 1.45
N ASP A 28 -6.57 15.53 1.53
CA ASP A 28 -7.30 15.16 2.76
C ASP A 28 -7.33 13.63 2.99
N ALA A 29 -6.84 12.82 2.04
CA ALA A 29 -6.85 11.37 2.19
C ALA A 29 -5.81 10.90 3.22
N GLY A 30 -6.26 10.04 4.16
CA GLY A 30 -5.37 9.40 5.12
C GLY A 30 -4.32 8.50 4.46
N SER A 31 -3.11 8.43 5.05
CA SER A 31 -1.98 7.68 4.48
C SER A 31 -2.30 6.20 4.22
N THR A 32 -3.07 5.55 5.08
CA THR A 32 -3.50 4.15 4.86
C THR A 32 -4.32 4.01 3.58
N VAL A 33 -5.33 4.87 3.39
CA VAL A 33 -6.20 4.89 2.21
C VAL A 33 -5.38 5.13 0.93
N ARG A 34 -4.38 6.02 1.00
CA ARG A 34 -3.48 6.26 -0.13
C ARG A 34 -2.68 5.03 -0.52
N VAL A 35 -2.16 4.28 0.45
CA VAL A 35 -1.46 3.00 0.16
C VAL A 35 -2.43 1.98 -0.42
N GLU A 36 -3.62 1.83 0.17
CA GLU A 36 -4.62 0.85 -0.30
C GLU A 36 -5.03 1.10 -1.76
N ARG A 37 -5.28 2.35 -2.15
CA ARG A 37 -5.58 2.72 -3.54
C ARG A 37 -4.44 2.38 -4.49
N ALA A 38 -3.21 2.78 -4.15
CA ALA A 38 -2.04 2.48 -4.97
C ALA A 38 -1.80 0.96 -5.14
N VAL A 39 -2.04 0.18 -4.08
CA VAL A 39 -1.92 -1.29 -4.12
C VAL A 39 -3.04 -1.92 -4.96
N ALA A 40 -4.25 -1.37 -4.93
CA ALA A 40 -5.38 -1.86 -5.72
C ALA A 40 -5.17 -1.66 -7.24
N GLU A 41 -4.42 -0.65 -7.63
CA GLU A 41 -4.05 -0.37 -9.03
C GLU A 41 -2.91 -1.26 -9.55
N MET A 42 -2.23 -2.01 -8.67
CA MET A 42 -1.14 -2.89 -9.09
C MET A 42 -1.68 -4.13 -9.83
N PRO A 43 -1.15 -4.43 -11.04
CA PRO A 43 -1.54 -5.65 -11.75
C PRO A 43 -1.24 -6.89 -10.91
N ASP A 44 -2.02 -7.93 -11.13
CA ASP A 44 -1.68 -9.26 -10.63
C ASP A 44 -0.56 -9.83 -11.51
N ALA A 45 0.52 -10.27 -10.87
CA ALA A 45 1.72 -10.81 -11.51
C ALA A 45 1.58 -12.31 -11.80
#